data_AF-Q71N48-F1
#
_entry.id   AF-Q71N48-F1
#
_cell.length_a   1.000
_cell.length_b   1.000
_cell.length_c   1.000
_cell.angle_alpha   90.00
_cell.angle_beta   90.00
_cell.angle_gamma   90.00
#
_symmetry.space_group_name_H-M   'P 1'
#
loop_
_entity.id
_entity.type
_entity.pdbx_description
1 polymer ?
#
loop_
_entity_poly.entity_id
_entity_poly.type
_entity_poly.pdbx_seq_one_letter_code
_entity_poly.pdbx_strand_id
1 'polypeptide(L)'
;AIGILQNKFVLAIDGQAQEMPYSMMPSELKKKDIIAGLNQNKTMIVTVLSALIFLVTAAGKFIEVSFLALIGVIIKNSQKKHLSYHQLWKLSAYSITLSTIFFTIMRALEVTVPSEFLLNWFVNFVILFLVLKEIPSKKAAV
;
A
#
# COMPACT_ATOMS: atom_id res chain seq x y z
N ALA A 1 -17.52 15.21 -23.05
CA ALA A 1 -18.10 15.90 -21.87
C ALA A 1 -19.26 15.08 -21.31
N ILE A 2 -19.52 15.16 -20.01
CA ILE A 2 -20.59 14.40 -19.33
C ILE A 2 -21.58 15.39 -18.73
N GLY A 3 -22.88 15.23 -19.03
CA GLY A 3 -23.97 16.04 -18.50
C GLY A 3 -25.04 15.17 -17.84
N ILE A 4 -25.42 15.51 -16.61
CA ILE A 4 -26.48 14.84 -15.83
C ILE A 4 -27.66 15.82 -15.75
N LEU A 5 -28.73 15.58 -16.51
CA LEU A 5 -29.92 16.45 -16.56
C LEU A 5 -31.09 15.77 -15.85
N GLN A 6 -32.09 16.53 -15.43
CA GLN A 6 -33.24 16.02 -14.63
C GLN A 6 -33.89 14.74 -15.19
N ASN A 7 -33.96 14.60 -16.52
CA ASN A 7 -34.66 13.48 -17.17
C ASN A 7 -33.76 12.61 -18.05
N LYS A 8 -32.47 12.97 -18.22
CA LYS A 8 -31.57 12.29 -19.17
C LYS A 8 -30.10 12.45 -18.79
N PHE A 9 -29.33 11.44 -19.12
CA PHE A 9 -27.87 11.46 -19.09
C PHE A 9 -27.34 11.75 -20.50
N VAL A 10 -26.34 12.63 -20.63
CA VAL A 10 -25.77 13.03 -21.92
C VAL A 10 -24.26 12.79 -21.92
N LEU A 11 -23.80 11.98 -22.88
CA LEU A 11 -22.39 11.76 -23.17
C LEU A 11 -22.06 12.44 -24.50
N ALA A 12 -21.29 13.51 -24.46
CA ALA A 12 -20.76 14.16 -25.66
C ALA A 12 -19.37 13.60 -25.98
N ILE A 13 -19.27 12.81 -27.05
CA ILE A 13 -18.02 12.22 -27.56
C ILE A 13 -17.92 12.60 -29.05
N ASP A 14 -16.78 13.15 -29.45
CA ASP A 14 -16.48 13.50 -30.85
C ASP A 14 -17.54 14.39 -31.54
N GLY A 15 -18.02 15.42 -30.84
CA GLY A 15 -19.04 16.35 -31.36
C GLY A 15 -20.46 15.78 -31.45
N GLN A 16 -20.66 14.49 -31.18
CA GLN A 16 -21.96 13.86 -31.09
C GLN A 16 -22.41 13.76 -29.63
N ALA A 17 -23.64 14.18 -29.34
CA ALA A 17 -24.24 14.06 -28.02
C ALA A 17 -25.15 12.82 -27.99
N GLN A 18 -24.73 11.79 -27.28
CA GLN A 18 -25.55 10.61 -27.03
C GLN A 18 -26.39 10.84 -25.77
N GLU A 19 -27.70 10.92 -25.94
CA GLU A 19 -28.65 11.11 -24.86
C GLU A 19 -29.27 9.76 -24.43
N MET A 20 -29.26 9.48 -23.14
CA MET A 20 -29.86 8.30 -22.53
C MET A 20 -30.94 8.75 -21.54
N PRO A 21 -32.24 8.63 -21.90
CA PRO A 21 -33.35 8.95 -21.01
C PRO A 21 -33.37 8.04 -19.78
N TYR A 22 -33.67 8.60 -18.60
CA TYR A 22 -33.74 7.79 -17.37
C TYR A 22 -34.90 6.79 -17.37
N SER A 23 -35.91 6.99 -18.22
CA SER A 23 -37.01 6.04 -18.42
C SER A 23 -36.56 4.70 -19.03
N MET A 24 -35.39 4.63 -19.66
CA MET A 24 -34.80 3.39 -20.16
C MET A 24 -34.07 2.60 -19.08
N MET A 25 -33.80 3.22 -17.92
CA MET A 25 -33.17 2.55 -16.80
C MET A 25 -34.23 1.73 -16.06
N PRO A 26 -34.04 0.42 -15.84
CA PRO A 26 -35.00 -0.41 -15.13
C PRO A 26 -35.29 0.18 -13.75
N SER A 27 -36.55 0.45 -13.45
CA SER A 27 -37.01 1.01 -12.17
C SER A 27 -36.80 0.05 -10.98
N GLU A 28 -36.62 -1.25 -11.24
CA GLU A 28 -36.28 -2.26 -10.26
C GLU A 28 -35.02 -3.03 -10.68
N LEU A 29 -33.91 -2.80 -9.99
CA LEU A 29 -32.70 -3.60 -10.13
C LEU A 29 -32.89 -4.95 -9.44
N LYS A 30 -33.12 -6.02 -10.21
CA LYS A 30 -33.22 -7.37 -9.65
C LYS A 30 -31.83 -7.94 -9.40
N LYS A 31 -31.68 -8.71 -8.32
CA LYS A 31 -30.41 -9.37 -7.96
C LYS A 31 -29.80 -10.17 -9.13
N LYS A 32 -30.64 -10.81 -9.95
CA LYS A 32 -30.23 -11.59 -11.13
C LYS A 32 -29.46 -10.74 -12.14
N ASP A 33 -29.89 -9.50 -12.36
CA ASP A 33 -29.32 -8.61 -13.36
C ASP A 33 -27.96 -8.06 -12.90
N ILE A 34 -27.82 -7.80 -11.59
CA ILE A 34 -26.54 -7.43 -10.97
C ILE A 34 -25.54 -8.58 -11.07
N ILE A 35 -25.95 -9.81 -10.75
CA ILE A 35 -25.09 -11.00 -10.83
C ILE A 35 -24.68 -11.28 -12.28
N ALA A 36 -25.59 -11.12 -13.24
CA ALA A 36 -25.29 -11.28 -14.67
C ALA A 36 -24.24 -10.26 -15.14
N GLY A 37 -24.39 -8.97 -14.77
CA GLY A 37 -23.40 -7.93 -15.09
C GLY A 37 -22.04 -8.16 -14.44
N LEU A 38 -22.01 -8.60 -13.18
CA LEU A 38 -20.78 -8.97 -12.47
C LEU A 38 -20.05 -10.14 -13.15
N ASN A 39 -20.79 -11.18 -13.57
CA ASN A 39 -20.19 -12.33 -14.24
C ASN A 39 -19.66 -11.99 -15.63
N GLN A 40 -20.39 -11.16 -16.39
CA GLN A 40 -19.96 -10.70 -17.71
C GLN A 40 -18.64 -9.94 -17.66
N ASN A 41 -18.44 -9.13 -16.61
CA ASN A 41 -17.27 -8.25 -16.47
C ASN A 41 -16.29 -8.72 -15.38
N LYS A 42 -16.40 -9.97 -14.93
CA LYS A 42 -15.66 -10.50 -13.77
C LYS A 42 -14.16 -10.23 -13.85
N THR A 43 -13.54 -10.49 -15.01
CA THR A 43 -12.10 -10.30 -15.21
C THR A 43 -11.70 -8.84 -15.02
N MET A 44 -12.40 -7.89 -15.64
CA MET A 44 -12.10 -6.47 -15.51
C MET A 44 -12.27 -5.98 -14.07
N ILE A 45 -13.32 -6.42 -13.39
CA ILE A 45 -13.59 -6.05 -11.99
C ILE A 45 -12.49 -6.60 -11.08
N VAL A 46 -12.10 -7.87 -11.23
CA VAL A 46 -11.01 -8.49 -10.44
C VAL A 46 -9.69 -7.78 -10.70
N THR A 47 -9.36 -7.42 -11.94
CA THR A 47 -8.14 -6.69 -12.27
C THR A 47 -8.12 -5.31 -11.61
N VAL A 48 -9.20 -4.54 -11.72
CA VAL A 48 -9.31 -3.20 -11.11
C VAL A 48 -9.21 -3.27 -9.59
N LEU A 49 -9.91 -4.23 -8.96
CA LEU A 49 -9.83 -4.43 -7.51
C LEU A 49 -8.44 -4.85 -7.06
N SER A 50 -7.77 -5.73 -7.81
CA SER A 50 -6.40 -6.16 -7.51
C SER A 50 -5.42 -4.99 -7.57
N ALA A 51 -5.54 -4.13 -8.60
CA ALA A 51 -4.75 -2.92 -8.72
C ALA A 51 -5.02 -1.94 -7.56
N LEU A 52 -6.29 -1.78 -7.16
CA LEU A 52 -6.66 -0.93 -6.04
C LEU A 52 -6.07 -1.46 -4.71
N ILE A 53 -6.19 -2.76 -4.45
CA ILE A 53 -5.62 -3.41 -3.26
C ILE A 53 -4.09 -3.23 -3.25
N PHE A 54 -3.43 -3.42 -4.39
CA PHE A 54 -2.00 -3.19 -4.52
C PHE A 54 -1.62 -1.75 -4.18
N LEU A 55 -2.34 -0.76 -4.72
CA LEU A 55 -2.08 0.66 -4.44
C LEU A 55 -2.25 1.01 -2.96
N VAL A 56 -3.35 0.54 -2.35
CA VAL A 56 -3.60 0.77 -0.91
C VAL A 56 -2.53 0.11 -0.05
N THR A 57 -2.12 -1.11 -0.40
CA THR A 57 -1.07 -1.85 0.31
C THR A 57 0.29 -1.15 0.17
N ALA A 58 0.64 -0.70 -1.04
CA ALA A 58 1.86 0.03 -1.31
C ALA A 58 1.90 1.36 -0.55
N ALA A 59 0.79 2.10 -0.52
CA ALA A 59 0.66 3.33 0.27
C ALA A 59 0.82 3.06 1.77
N GLY A 60 0.19 2.00 2.28
CA GLY A 60 0.34 1.57 3.67
C GLY A 60 1.81 1.26 4.02
N LYS A 61 2.51 0.52 3.15
CA LYS A 61 3.93 0.22 3.31
C LYS A 61 4.82 1.46 3.24
N PHE A 62 4.49 2.41 2.37
CA PHE A 62 5.19 3.69 2.31
C PHE A 62 5.09 4.47 3.64
N ILE A 63 3.90 4.49 4.25
CA ILE A 63 3.67 5.11 5.56
C ILE A 63 4.46 4.39 6.66
N GLU A 64 4.42 3.05 6.68
CA GLU A 64 5.17 2.21 7.63
C GLU A 64 6.68 2.50 7.57
N VAL A 65 7.27 2.50 6.37
CA VAL A 65 8.70 2.81 6.16
C VAL A 65 9.02 4.22 6.62
N SER A 66 8.18 5.19 6.29
CA SER A 66 8.40 6.60 6.64
C SER A 66 8.34 6.82 8.15
N PHE A 67 7.40 6.16 8.83
CA PHE A 67 7.30 6.20 10.28
C PHE A 67 8.52 5.53 10.96
N LEU A 68 8.96 4.38 10.43
CA LEU A 68 10.16 3.71 10.92
C LEU A 68 11.42 4.58 10.72
N ALA A 69 11.52 5.26 9.58
CA ALA A 69 12.61 6.19 9.28
C ALA A 69 12.64 7.39 10.23
N LEU A 70 11.47 7.91 10.61
CA LEU A 70 11.34 8.96 11.61
C LEU A 70 11.87 8.50 12.98
N ILE A 71 11.58 7.27 13.37
CA ILE A 71 12.17 6.68 14.58
C ILE A 71 13.68 6.46 14.40
N GLY A 72 14.12 6.09 13.20
CA GLY A 72 15.53 6.04 12.83
C GLY A 72 16.28 7.37 13.04
N VAL A 73 15.61 8.53 12.90
CA VAL A 73 16.18 9.85 13.22
C VAL A 73 16.52 9.95 14.71
N ILE A 74 15.62 9.48 15.57
CA ILE A 74 15.82 9.47 17.03
C ILE A 74 16.98 8.53 17.39
N ILE A 75 17.01 7.33 16.78
CA ILE A 75 18.05 6.33 17.01
C ILE A 75 19.42 6.85 16.57
N LYS A 76 19.56 7.46 15.39
CA LYS A 76 20.87 7.98 14.93
C LYS A 76 21.42 9.06 15.85
N ASN A 77 20.54 9.88 16.45
CA ASN A 77 20.95 10.96 17.35
C ASN A 77 21.50 10.36 18.66
N SER A 78 20.84 9.33 19.19
CA SER A 78 21.34 8.57 20.35
C SER A 78 22.68 7.88 20.06
N GLN A 79 22.86 7.33 18.87
CA GLN A 79 24.07 6.61 18.47
C GLN A 79 25.18 7.51 17.86
N LYS A 80 24.98 8.85 17.86
CA LYS A 80 25.91 9.83 17.28
C LYS A 80 26.34 9.51 15.83
N LYS A 81 25.39 9.04 15.01
CA LYS A 81 25.64 8.70 13.59
C LYS A 81 25.24 9.86 12.68
N HIS A 82 26.08 10.16 11.69
CA HIS A 82 25.81 11.19 10.68
C HIS A 82 25.16 10.56 9.44
N LEU A 83 23.85 10.33 9.50
CA LEU A 83 23.06 9.82 8.37
C LEU A 83 21.97 10.82 7.96
N SER A 84 21.80 11.00 6.66
CA SER A 84 20.70 11.78 6.09
C SER A 84 19.36 11.04 6.24
N TYR A 85 18.24 11.77 6.24
CA TYR A 85 16.90 11.17 6.30
C TYR A 85 16.66 10.19 5.14
N HIS A 86 17.14 10.54 3.94
CA HIS A 86 17.06 9.66 2.76
C HIS A 86 17.78 8.31 2.97
N GLN A 87 18.95 8.31 3.61
CA GLN A 87 19.65 7.06 3.96
C GLN A 87 18.89 6.26 5.01
N LEU A 88 18.34 6.92 6.05
CA LEU A 88 17.52 6.27 7.07
C LEU A 88 16.26 5.63 6.47
N TRP A 89 15.63 6.31 5.51
CA TRP A 89 14.45 5.80 4.83
C TRP A 89 14.75 4.53 4.03
N LYS A 90 15.88 4.49 3.31
CA LYS A 90 16.35 3.27 2.63
C LYS A 90 16.65 2.14 3.60
N LEU A 91 17.36 2.42 4.69
CA LEU A 91 17.67 1.42 5.72
C LEU A 91 16.40 0.87 6.38
N SER A 92 15.39 1.71 6.57
CA SER A 92 14.08 1.32 7.10
C SER A 92 13.35 0.37 6.14
N ALA A 93 13.35 0.70 4.84
CA ALA A 93 12.79 -0.19 3.82
C ALA A 93 13.49 -1.55 3.79
N TYR A 94 14.83 -1.57 3.85
CA TYR A 94 15.59 -2.82 3.89
C TYR A 94 15.34 -3.65 5.16
N SER A 95 15.15 -2.97 6.30
CA SER A 95 14.82 -3.63 7.58
C SER A 95 13.47 -4.34 7.49
N ILE A 96 12.46 -3.69 6.90
CA ILE A 96 11.12 -4.27 6.68
C ILE A 96 11.18 -5.46 5.73
N THR A 97 11.95 -5.37 4.64
CA THR A 97 12.11 -6.51 3.71
C THR A 97 12.79 -7.70 4.39
N LEU A 98 13.80 -7.45 5.24
CA LEU A 98 14.51 -8.51 5.94
C LEU A 98 13.60 -9.22 6.95
N SER A 99 12.82 -8.46 7.73
CA SER A 99 11.79 -8.99 8.62
C SER A 99 10.76 -9.80 7.83
N THR A 100 10.28 -9.29 6.70
CA THR A 100 9.30 -10.00 5.86
C THR A 100 9.84 -11.35 5.37
N ILE A 101 11.10 -11.41 4.93
CA ILE A 101 11.75 -12.67 4.54
C ILE A 101 11.81 -13.64 5.74
N PHE A 102 12.19 -13.15 6.92
CA PHE A 102 12.21 -13.94 8.14
C PHE A 102 10.83 -14.55 8.48
N PHE A 103 9.76 -13.74 8.48
CA PHE A 103 8.39 -14.24 8.69
C PHE A 103 7.93 -15.18 7.58
N THR A 104 8.36 -14.96 6.34
CA THR A 104 8.05 -15.83 5.21
C THR A 104 8.67 -17.22 5.41
N ILE A 105 9.92 -17.29 5.87
CA ILE A 105 10.60 -18.55 6.18
C ILE A 105 9.90 -19.26 7.34
N MET A 106 9.55 -18.55 8.42
CA MET A 106 8.82 -19.16 9.55
C MET A 106 7.48 -19.75 9.12
N ARG A 107 6.74 -19.03 8.25
CA ARG A 107 5.49 -19.53 7.68
C ARG A 107 5.71 -20.75 6.80
N ALA A 108 6.79 -20.80 6.02
CA ALA A 108 7.15 -21.95 5.21
C ALA A 108 7.50 -23.19 6.05
N LEU A 109 7.98 -22.99 7.28
CA LEU A 109 8.26 -24.06 8.26
C LEU A 109 7.04 -24.39 9.15
N GLU A 110 5.85 -23.85 8.83
CA GLU A 110 4.62 -24.00 9.60
C GLU A 110 4.72 -23.52 11.07
N VAL A 111 5.71 -22.68 11.38
CA VAL A 111 5.86 -22.08 12.71
C VAL A 111 4.88 -20.91 12.83
N THR A 112 3.83 -21.11 13.62
CA THR A 112 2.86 -20.05 13.90
C THR A 112 3.45 -19.06 14.91
N VAL A 113 3.51 -17.80 14.51
CA VAL A 113 4.02 -16.73 15.36
C VAL A 113 2.84 -15.96 15.93
N PRO A 114 2.62 -15.99 17.25
CA PRO A 114 1.53 -15.26 17.86
C PRO A 114 1.76 -13.75 17.69
N SER A 115 0.68 -12.99 17.47
CA SER A 115 0.73 -11.53 17.34
C SER A 115 1.68 -11.02 16.24
N GLU A 116 1.62 -11.61 15.05
CA GLU A 116 2.47 -11.29 13.89
C GLU A 116 2.61 -9.78 13.63
N PHE A 117 1.53 -9.01 13.78
CA PHE A 117 1.56 -7.56 13.57
C PHE A 117 2.54 -6.83 14.53
N LEU A 118 2.38 -7.00 15.84
CA LEU A 118 3.23 -6.34 16.83
C LEU A 118 4.67 -6.85 16.77
N LEU A 119 4.83 -8.16 16.56
CA LEU A 119 6.16 -8.74 16.46
C LEU A 119 6.89 -8.26 15.20
N ASN A 120 6.20 -8.14 14.07
CA ASN A 120 6.78 -7.59 12.85
C ASN A 120 7.30 -6.16 13.08
N TRP A 121 6.50 -5.30 13.69
CA TRP A 121 6.91 -3.97 14.08
C TRP A 121 8.14 -3.98 14.99
N PHE A 122 8.15 -4.83 16.02
CA PHE A 122 9.29 -4.98 16.92
C PHE A 122 10.56 -5.45 16.20
N VAL A 123 10.46 -6.47 15.35
CA VAL A 123 11.58 -6.99 14.57
C VAL A 123 12.13 -5.92 13.63
N ASN A 124 11.27 -5.14 12.96
CA ASN A 124 11.69 -4.02 12.11
C ASN A 124 12.50 -2.97 12.90
N PHE A 125 12.05 -2.62 14.11
CA PHE A 125 12.78 -1.72 14.99
C PHE A 125 14.14 -2.28 15.40
N VAL A 126 14.18 -3.54 15.83
CA VAL A 126 15.42 -4.19 16.26
C VAL A 126 16.42 -4.25 15.11
N ILE A 127 15.99 -4.67 13.91
CA ILE A 127 16.85 -4.72 12.73
C ILE A 127 17.37 -3.31 12.40
N LEU A 128 16.51 -2.29 12.34
CA LEU A 128 16.94 -0.92 12.06
C LEU A 128 17.94 -0.42 13.10
N PHE A 129 17.71 -0.70 14.38
CA PHE A 129 18.59 -0.32 15.47
C PHE A 129 19.97 -0.96 15.35
N LEU A 130 20.03 -2.28 15.07
CA LEU A 130 21.27 -3.03 14.91
C LEU A 130 22.05 -2.56 13.69
N VAL A 131 21.38 -2.37 12.56
CA VAL A 131 21.99 -1.87 11.32
C VAL A 131 22.62 -0.49 11.54
N LEU A 132 21.91 0.42 12.23
CA LEU A 132 22.46 1.74 12.56
C LEU A 132 23.68 1.66 13.49
N LYS A 133 23.68 0.69 14.41
CA LYS A 133 24.79 0.48 15.36
C LYS A 133 26.05 0.03 14.65
N GLU A 134 25.89 -0.87 13.67
CA GLU A 134 26.98 -1.47 12.88
C GLU A 134 27.65 -0.48 11.92
N ILE A 135 26.92 0.56 11.47
CA ILE A 135 27.50 1.59 10.60
C ILE A 135 28.62 2.32 11.36
N PRO A 136 29.88 2.35 10.88
CA PRO A 136 30.96 3.00 11.60
C PRO A 136 30.65 4.48 11.80
N SER A 137 30.74 4.97 13.04
CA SER A 137 30.75 6.41 13.28
C SER A 137 32.00 6.96 12.62
N LYS A 138 31.87 8.01 11.80
CA LYS A 138 33.00 8.71 11.22
C LYS A 138 33.95 9.06 12.38
N LYS A 139 35.08 8.35 12.51
CA LYS A 139 36.12 8.74 13.47
C LYS A 139 36.44 10.18 13.13
N ALA A 140 36.47 11.06 14.14
CA ALA A 140 37.16 12.32 13.99
C ALA A 140 38.55 11.96 13.45
N ALA A 141 38.87 12.41 12.25
CA ALA A 141 40.24 12.37 11.77
C ALA A 141 41.02 13.22 12.76
N VAL A 142 41.77 12.56 13.63
CA VAL A 142 42.79 13.13 14.51
C VAL A 142 44.10 12.49 14.07
#